data_AF-A0A2M9XIH2-F1
#
_entry.id   AF-A0A2M9XIH2-F1
#
_cell.length_a   1.000
_cell.length_b   1.000
_cell.length_c   1.000
_cell.angle_alpha   90.00
_cell.angle_beta   90.00
_cell.angle_gamma   90.00
#
_symmetry.space_group_name_H-M   'P 1'
#
loop_
_entity.id
_entity.type
_entity.pdbx_description
1 polymer ?
#
loop_
_entity_poly.entity_id
_entity_poly.type
_entity_poly.pdbx_seq_one_letter_code
_entity_poly.pdbx_strand_id
1 'polypeptide(L)'
;MFKLWIAICGSVLVLGLALSSSNVLANTKYSVFCADGKIEADSRTLDQMKSARGSNVCILKEFDYSSDADNYAQSIGGKGSACSCN
;
A
#
# COMPACT_ATOMS: atom_id res chain seq x y z
N MET A 1 -44.39 38.01 25.36
CA MET A 1 -44.57 37.03 24.26
C MET A 1 -43.45 37.20 23.26
N PHE A 2 -42.60 36.18 23.15
CA PHE A 2 -41.82 35.75 21.97
C PHE A 2 -41.28 36.79 20.98
N LYS A 3 -39.95 37.01 21.02
CA LYS A 3 -38.97 36.67 19.95
C LYS A 3 -37.74 37.57 20.14
N LEU A 4 -36.62 36.99 20.57
CA LEU A 4 -35.58 36.34 19.74
C LEU A 4 -34.66 37.42 19.13
N TRP A 5 -33.36 37.11 19.06
CA TRP A 5 -32.24 37.93 18.53
C TRP A 5 -31.45 38.73 19.58
N ILE A 6 -30.86 38.01 20.55
CA ILE A 6 -29.60 38.44 21.15
C ILE A 6 -28.49 37.81 20.32
N ALA A 7 -27.72 38.67 19.67
CA ALA A 7 -26.48 38.35 18.98
C ALA A 7 -25.50 37.70 19.98
N ILE A 8 -25.36 36.38 19.88
CA ILE A 8 -24.34 35.65 20.62
C ILE A 8 -23.09 35.64 19.72
N CYS A 9 -22.28 36.70 19.85
CA CYS A 9 -20.88 36.76 19.41
C CYS A 9 -19.99 35.81 20.24
N GLY A 10 -20.42 34.57 20.39
CA GLY A 10 -19.77 33.57 21.23
C GLY A 10 -19.70 32.25 20.49
N SER A 11 -18.64 32.05 19.73
CA SER A 11 -18.14 30.71 19.37
C SER A 11 -16.69 30.84 18.95
N VAL A 12 -15.83 30.78 19.97
CA VAL A 12 -14.46 30.29 19.83
C VAL A 12 -14.53 28.95 19.10
N LEU A 13 -14.06 28.89 17.85
CA LEU A 13 -13.74 27.63 17.18
C LEU A 13 -12.23 27.58 16.94
N VAL A 14 -11.51 27.28 18.03
CA VAL A 14 -10.18 26.66 17.93
C VAL A 14 -10.42 25.23 17.45
N LEU A 15 -10.01 24.91 16.23
CA LEU A 15 -9.74 23.55 15.72
C LEU A 15 -8.94 23.77 14.42
N GLY A 16 -7.60 23.74 14.42
CA GLY A 16 -6.77 22.69 14.99
C GLY A 16 -6.85 21.47 14.08
N LEU A 17 -6.02 21.45 13.02
CA LEU A 17 -5.47 20.28 12.32
C LEU A 17 -4.81 20.78 11.02
N ALA A 18 -3.62 21.37 11.16
CA ALA A 18 -2.66 21.28 10.07
C ALA A 18 -2.31 19.81 9.94
N LEU A 19 -2.94 19.10 8.99
CA LEU A 19 -2.46 17.80 8.56
C LEU A 19 -1.08 18.02 7.96
N SER A 20 -0.05 17.88 8.78
CA SER A 20 1.29 17.58 8.31
C SER A 20 1.21 16.23 7.61
N SER A 21 1.03 16.25 6.29
CA SER A 21 1.25 15.06 5.45
C SER A 21 2.72 14.70 5.58
N SER A 22 3.04 13.88 6.57
CA SER A 22 4.32 13.22 6.69
C SER A 22 4.47 12.39 5.42
N ASN A 23 5.18 12.93 4.43
CA ASN A 23 5.79 12.11 3.40
C ASN A 23 6.81 11.25 4.14
N VAL A 24 6.33 10.12 4.68
CA VAL A 24 7.21 9.01 5.00
C VAL A 24 7.94 8.77 3.69
N LEU A 25 9.24 9.08 3.66
CA LEU A 25 10.15 8.55 2.65
C LEU A 25 10.12 7.03 2.86
N ALA A 26 9.03 6.40 2.44
CA ALA A 26 8.92 4.96 2.38
C ALA A 26 9.83 4.59 1.23
N ASN A 27 11.03 4.14 1.58
CA ASN A 27 11.91 3.44 0.67
C ASN A 27 11.06 2.34 0.02
N THR A 28 10.61 2.62 -1.21
CA THR A 28 9.61 1.80 -1.89
C THR A 28 10.27 0.47 -2.18
N LYS A 29 9.87 -0.57 -1.45
CA LYS A 29 10.34 -1.93 -1.70
C LYS A 29 9.56 -2.50 -2.87
N TYR A 30 10.26 -3.29 -3.66
CA TYR A 30 9.70 -4.07 -4.76
C TYR A 30 9.85 -5.53 -4.41
N SER A 31 8.74 -6.26 -4.42
CA SER A 31 8.72 -7.63 -3.98
C SER A 31 8.22 -8.52 -5.12
N VAL A 32 8.83 -9.68 -5.25
CA VAL A 32 8.40 -10.74 -6.15
C VAL A 32 7.52 -11.67 -5.35
N PHE A 33 6.28 -11.83 -5.79
CA PHE A 33 5.25 -12.62 -5.17
C PHE A 33 4.98 -13.87 -5.99
N CYS A 34 4.62 -14.95 -5.31
CA CYS A 34 3.82 -15.99 -5.93
C CYS A 34 2.36 -15.72 -5.56
N ALA A 35 1.55 -15.33 -6.53
CA ALA A 35 0.14 -15.01 -6.37
C ALA A 35 -0.70 -15.92 -7.25
N ASP A 36 -1.57 -16.71 -6.64
CA ASP A 36 -2.44 -17.67 -7.36
C ASP A 36 -1.64 -18.60 -8.31
N GLY A 37 -0.50 -19.07 -7.82
CA GLY A 37 0.41 -19.95 -8.57
C GLY A 37 1.19 -19.27 -9.68
N LYS A 38 1.18 -17.93 -9.77
CA LYS A 38 1.90 -17.15 -10.79
C LYS A 38 2.85 -16.13 -10.19
N ILE A 39 4.00 -15.95 -10.83
CA ILE A 39 5.00 -14.96 -10.43
C ILE A 39 4.50 -13.56 -10.80
N GLU A 40 4.44 -12.66 -9.82
CA GLU A 40 4.19 -11.22 -9.99
C GLU A 40 5.33 -10.43 -9.34
N ALA A 41 5.72 -9.28 -9.91
CA ALA A 41 6.62 -8.34 -9.24
C ALA A 41 5.91 -6.99 -9.10
N ASP A 42 5.84 -6.47 -7.89
CA ASP A 42 5.06 -5.29 -7.56
C ASP A 42 5.63 -4.57 -6.31
N SER A 43 5.27 -3.31 -6.10
CA SER A 43 5.67 -2.53 -4.92
C SER A 43 4.66 -2.60 -3.77
N ARG A 44 3.53 -3.29 -3.97
CA ARG A 44 2.51 -3.53 -2.95
C ARG A 44 3.07 -4.37 -1.80
N THR A 45 2.55 -4.17 -0.60
CA THR A 45 2.85 -5.05 0.53
C THR A 45 2.16 -6.41 0.36
N LEU A 46 2.57 -7.41 1.14
CA LEU A 46 1.91 -8.72 1.14
C LEU A 46 0.41 -8.63 1.43
N ASP A 47 -0.01 -7.79 2.39
CA ASP A 47 -1.43 -7.60 2.70
C ASP A 47 -2.21 -6.96 1.54
N GLN A 48 -1.60 -6.00 0.85
CA GLN A 48 -2.20 -5.40 -0.34
C GLN A 48 -2.32 -6.41 -1.48
N MET A 49 -1.30 -7.25 -1.67
CA MET A 49 -1.35 -8.34 -2.65
C MET A 49 -2.41 -9.38 -2.29
N LYS A 50 -2.51 -9.78 -1.01
CA LYS A 50 -3.55 -10.71 -0.53
C LYS A 50 -4.96 -10.14 -0.68
N SER A 51 -5.14 -8.84 -0.48
CA SER A 51 -6.40 -8.16 -0.75
C SER A 51 -6.75 -8.16 -2.25
N ALA A 52 -5.76 -7.98 -3.13
CA ALA A 52 -5.97 -7.88 -4.58
C ALA A 52 -6.04 -9.23 -5.32
N ARG A 53 -5.44 -10.29 -4.79
CA ARG A 53 -5.31 -11.62 -5.44
C ARG A 53 -5.91 -12.76 -4.62
N GLY A 54 -6.39 -12.48 -3.41
CA GLY A 54 -6.87 -13.49 -2.46
C GLY A 54 -5.77 -14.00 -1.53
N SER A 55 -6.12 -14.93 -0.64
CA SER A 55 -5.23 -15.35 0.45
C SER A 55 -4.02 -16.17 -0.01
N ASN A 56 -4.05 -16.73 -1.23
CA ASN A 56 -2.99 -17.56 -1.81
C ASN A 56 -1.85 -16.71 -2.41
N VAL A 57 -1.20 -15.93 -1.55
CA VAL A 57 -0.05 -15.10 -1.93
C VAL A 57 1.07 -15.23 -0.89
N CYS A 58 2.29 -15.39 -1.36
CA CYS A 58 3.52 -15.31 -0.55
C CYS A 58 4.58 -14.45 -1.24
N ILE A 59 5.49 -13.89 -0.44
CA ILE A 59 6.68 -13.20 -0.93
C ILE A 59 7.75 -14.26 -1.23
N LEU A 60 8.31 -14.19 -2.43
CA LEU A 60 9.49 -14.95 -2.82
C LEU A 60 10.77 -14.19 -2.46
N LYS A 61 10.82 -12.87 -2.75
CA LYS A 61 11.96 -12.01 -2.44
C LYS A 61 11.60 -10.53 -2.47
N GLU A 62 12.36 -9.69 -1.79
CA GLU A 62 12.20 -8.23 -1.77
C GLU A 62 13.49 -7.53 -2.21
N PHE A 63 13.32 -6.35 -2.81
CA PHE A 63 14.37 -5.55 -3.42
C PHE A 63 14.12 -4.06 -3.19
N ASP A 64 15.19 -3.27 -3.28
CA ASP A 64 15.13 -1.80 -3.25
C ASP A 64 14.74 -1.19 -4.60
N TYR A 65 14.94 -1.92 -5.70
CA TYR A 65 14.73 -1.43 -7.06
C TYR A 65 13.84 -2.37 -7.86
N SER A 66 12.94 -1.81 -8.67
CA SER A 66 12.05 -2.57 -9.55
C SER A 66 12.80 -3.43 -10.57
N SER A 67 13.92 -2.94 -11.08
CA SER A 67 14.77 -3.67 -12.02
C SER A 67 15.30 -4.98 -11.43
N ASP A 68 15.63 -4.98 -10.13
CA ASP A 68 16.17 -6.17 -9.47
C ASP A 68 15.08 -7.20 -9.21
N ALA A 69 13.88 -6.74 -8.82
CA ALA A 69 12.69 -7.57 -8.72
C ALA A 69 12.33 -8.20 -10.08
N ASP A 70 12.39 -7.42 -11.16
CA ASP A 70 12.09 -7.90 -12.51
C ASP A 70 13.14 -8.89 -13.02
N ASN A 71 14.42 -8.61 -12.79
CA ASN A 71 15.52 -9.53 -13.13
C ASN A 71 15.43 -10.84 -12.33
N TYR A 72 15.07 -10.77 -11.06
CA TYR A 72 14.84 -11.97 -10.24
C TYR A 72 13.63 -12.76 -10.72
N ALA A 73 12.50 -12.09 -10.97
CA ALA A 73 11.32 -12.73 -11.55
C ALA A 73 11.69 -13.44 -12.87
N GLN A 74 12.48 -12.80 -13.73
CA GLN A 74 12.97 -13.38 -14.98
C GLN A 74 13.86 -14.61 -14.77
N SER A 75 14.72 -14.61 -13.74
CA SER A 75 15.64 -15.73 -13.46
C SER A 75 14.94 -16.97 -12.90
N ILE A 76 13.78 -16.81 -12.26
CA ILE A 76 12.96 -17.92 -11.74
C ILE A 76 11.85 -18.35 -12.72
N GLY A 77 11.87 -17.85 -13.96
CA GLY A 77 10.96 -18.27 -15.04
C GLY A 77 10.17 -17.15 -15.71
N GLY A 78 10.19 -15.93 -15.17
CA GLY A 78 9.48 -14.77 -15.70
C GLY A 78 8.14 -14.51 -15.01
N LYS A 79 7.64 -13.27 -15.15
CA LYS A 79 6.31 -12.89 -14.67
C LYS A 79 5.24 -13.73 -15.37
N GLY A 80 4.30 -14.26 -14.61
CA GLY A 80 3.24 -15.16 -15.08
C GLY A 80 3.62 -16.64 -15.12
N SER A 81 4.89 -16.99 -14.91
CA SER A 81 5.32 -18.39 -14.80
C SER A 81 4.84 -19.03 -13.51
N ALA A 82 4.72 -20.35 -13.53
CA ALA A 82 4.22 -21.13 -12.42
C ALA A 82 5.14 -21.02 -11.20
N CYS A 83 4.54 -20.88 -10.02
CA CYS A 83 5.23 -20.89 -8.74
C CYS A 83 4.35 -21.54 -7.66
N SER A 84 4.94 -21.84 -6.52
CA SER A 84 4.22 -22.27 -5.33
C SER A 84 4.72 -21.52 -4.11
N CYS A 85 3.81 -21.27 -3.17
CA CYS A 85 4.19 -20.92 -1.82
C CYS A 85 4.68 -22.19 -1.12
N ASN A 86 5.83 -22.11 -0.48
CA ASN A 86 6.46 -23.19 0.27
C ASN A 86 6.68 -22.75 1.72
#